data_AF-A0A9R0SW86-F1
#
_entry.id   AF-A0A9R0SW86-F1
#
_cell.length_a   1.000
_cell.length_b   1.000
_cell.length_c   1.000
_cell.angle_alpha   90.00
_cell.angle_beta   90.00
_cell.angle_gamma   90.00
#
_symmetry.space_group_name_H-M   'P 1'
#
loop_
_entity.id
_entity.type
_entity.pdbx_description
1 polymer ?
#
loop_
_entity_poly.entity_id
_entity_poly.type
_entity_poly.pdbx_seq_one_letter_code
_entity_poly.pdbx_strand_id
1 'polypeptide(L)'
;MDFVKSLDDKVVESASRKAFAALPDLSKAITELTVLKGVGPATASAVLAAYAPDVAPFMSDEAMVAALGNVKEYTLKQYLAFAEKLQAKAKVAASV
;
A
#
# COMPACT_ATOMS: atom_id res chain seq x y z
N MET A 1 0.43 -18.55 -17.37
CA MET A 1 0.55 -17.54 -16.30
C MET A 1 1.90 -16.85 -16.43
N ASP A 2 1.98 -15.81 -17.26
CA ASP A 2 3.23 -15.14 -17.65
C ASP A 2 3.62 -13.98 -16.72
N PHE A 3 2.88 -13.79 -15.62
CA PHE A 3 3.17 -12.80 -14.59
C PHE A 3 4.22 -13.31 -13.60
N VAL A 4 4.08 -14.56 -13.15
CA VAL A 4 5.01 -15.18 -12.19
C VAL A 4 6.37 -15.49 -12.85
N LYS A 5 6.37 -15.88 -14.13
CA LYS A 5 7.59 -16.20 -14.88
C LYS A 5 8.51 -14.99 -15.16
N SER A 6 8.02 -13.77 -14.94
CA SER A 6 8.76 -12.52 -15.20
C SER A 6 9.20 -11.77 -13.93
N LEU A 7 8.97 -12.35 -12.75
CA LEU A 7 9.45 -11.79 -11.49
C LEU A 7 10.76 -12.48 -11.12
N ASP A 8 11.87 -11.84 -11.48
CA ASP A 8 13.21 -12.27 -11.06
C ASP A 8 13.42 -11.98 -9.56
N ASP A 9 13.96 -12.95 -8.84
CA ASP A 9 14.16 -12.87 -7.39
C ASP A 9 14.95 -11.62 -6.97
N LYS A 10 15.96 -11.21 -7.75
CA LYS A 10 16.77 -10.03 -7.41
C LYS A 10 15.97 -8.74 -7.57
N VAL A 11 15.07 -8.70 -8.56
CA VAL A 11 14.18 -7.54 -8.76
C VAL A 11 13.18 -7.45 -7.62
N VAL A 12 12.57 -8.57 -7.23
CA VAL A 12 11.64 -8.62 -6.09
C VAL A 12 12.32 -8.21 -4.80
N GLU A 13 13.51 -8.75 -4.52
CA GLU A 13 14.29 -8.40 -3.32
C GLU A 13 14.65 -6.91 -3.33
N SER A 14 15.18 -6.40 -4.43
CA SER A 14 15.56 -4.98 -4.55
C SER A 14 14.36 -4.05 -4.35
N ALA A 15 13.22 -4.32 -5.02
CA ALA A 15 12.01 -3.51 -4.90
C ALA A 15 11.48 -3.52 -3.46
N SER A 16 11.42 -4.70 -2.83
CA SER A 16 10.96 -4.85 -1.45
C SER A 16 11.84 -4.09 -0.46
N ARG A 17 13.17 -4.21 -0.57
CA ARG A 17 14.11 -3.48 0.30
C ARG A 17 13.95 -1.97 0.17
N LYS A 18 13.84 -1.45 -1.06
CA LYS A 18 13.64 -0.02 -1.32
C LYS A 18 12.30 0.48 -0.76
N ALA A 19 11.23 -0.29 -0.94
CA ALA A 19 9.91 0.06 -0.44
C ALA A 19 9.87 0.12 1.09
N PHE A 20 10.44 -0.86 1.78
CA PHE A 20 10.49 -0.88 3.24
C PHE A 20 11.36 0.24 3.80
N ALA A 21 12.50 0.54 3.16
CA ALA A 21 13.36 1.65 3.54
C ALA A 21 12.75 3.03 3.25
N ALA A 22 11.75 3.12 2.37
CA ALA A 22 11.07 4.37 2.06
C ALA A 22 10.04 4.77 3.12
N LEU A 23 9.58 3.85 3.97
CA LEU A 23 8.65 4.18 5.04
C LEU A 23 9.27 5.21 6.02
N PRO A 24 8.50 6.19 6.51
CA PRO A 24 7.04 6.30 6.42
C PRO A 24 6.49 7.01 5.16
N ASP A 25 7.31 7.28 4.13
CA ASP A 25 6.83 7.84 2.86
C ASP A 25 6.05 6.78 2.06
N LEU A 26 4.73 6.77 2.29
CA LEU A 26 3.79 5.85 1.65
C LEU A 26 3.75 5.97 0.13
N SER A 27 3.94 7.19 -0.40
CA SER A 27 3.91 7.44 -1.85
C SER A 27 5.07 6.72 -2.53
N LYS A 28 6.26 6.92 -1.96
CA LYS A 28 7.49 6.27 -2.43
C LYS A 28 7.45 4.77 -2.21
N ALA A 29 7.02 4.30 -1.04
CA ALA A 29 6.97 2.87 -0.73
C ALA A 29 6.06 2.08 -1.67
N ILE A 30 4.86 2.59 -1.98
CA ILE A 30 3.97 1.96 -2.97
C ILE A 30 4.61 1.98 -4.35
N THR A 31 5.18 3.12 -4.76
CA THR A 31 5.79 3.26 -6.09
C THR A 31 6.90 2.22 -6.31
N GLU A 32 7.77 2.02 -5.32
CA GLU A 32 8.86 1.04 -5.37
C GLU A 32 8.35 -0.41 -5.54
N LEU A 33 7.17 -0.76 -5.00
CA LEU A 33 6.57 -2.09 -5.20
C LEU A 33 5.81 -2.22 -6.51
N THR A 34 5.20 -1.14 -7.02
CA THR A 34 4.41 -1.17 -8.27
C THR A 34 5.26 -1.33 -9.53
N VAL A 35 6.59 -1.28 -9.43
CA VAL A 35 7.49 -1.67 -10.52
C VAL A 35 7.42 -3.17 -10.81
N LEU A 36 6.97 -3.98 -9.85
CA LEU A 36 6.81 -5.42 -10.00
C LEU A 36 5.58 -5.73 -10.87
N LYS A 37 5.77 -6.53 -11.91
CA LYS A 37 4.68 -6.88 -12.84
C LYS A 37 3.55 -7.59 -12.09
N GLY A 38 2.33 -7.04 -12.20
CA GLY A 38 1.15 -7.57 -11.51
C GLY A 38 0.96 -7.04 -10.09
N VAL A 39 1.84 -6.14 -9.61
CA VAL A 39 1.68 -5.45 -8.33
C VAL A 39 1.15 -4.04 -8.58
N GLY A 40 -0.12 -3.81 -8.23
CA GLY A 40 -0.72 -2.47 -8.19
C GLY A 40 -0.74 -1.89 -6.77
N PRO A 41 -1.23 -0.66 -6.58
CA PRO A 41 -1.32 -0.02 -5.26
C PRO A 41 -2.03 -0.87 -4.20
N ALA A 42 -3.11 -1.57 -4.57
CA ALA A 42 -3.82 -2.46 -3.66
C ALA A 42 -2.92 -3.60 -3.14
N THR A 43 -2.28 -4.36 -4.04
CA THR A 43 -1.36 -5.45 -3.66
C THR A 43 -0.13 -4.93 -2.91
N ALA A 44 0.46 -3.82 -3.35
CA ALA A 44 1.58 -3.19 -2.67
C ALA A 44 1.22 -2.79 -1.24
N SER A 45 0.04 -2.21 -1.03
CA SER A 45 -0.44 -1.84 0.30
C SER A 45 -0.64 -3.05 1.23
N ALA A 46 -1.02 -4.21 0.69
CA ALA A 46 -1.15 -5.45 1.47
C ALA A 46 0.22 -5.90 2.02
N VAL A 47 1.26 -5.85 1.18
CA VAL A 47 2.63 -6.20 1.56
C VAL A 47 3.16 -5.23 2.61
N LEU A 48 2.98 -3.92 2.40
CA LEU A 48 3.43 -2.90 3.35
C LEU A 48 2.68 -2.98 4.68
N ALA A 49 1.37 -3.27 4.67
CA ALA A 49 0.58 -3.43 5.88
C ALA A 49 1.01 -4.65 6.70
N ALA A 50 1.44 -5.73 6.06
CA ALA A 50 2.01 -6.88 6.76
C ALA A 50 3.37 -6.57 7.42
N TYR A 51 4.16 -5.67 6.81
CA TYR A 51 5.48 -5.28 7.32
C TYR A 51 5.42 -4.18 8.40
N ALA A 52 4.60 -3.15 8.19
CA ALA A 52 4.52 -1.96 9.02
C ALA A 52 3.05 -1.49 9.20
N PRO A 53 2.22 -2.26 9.91
CA PRO A 53 0.78 -2.00 10.06
C PRO A 53 0.47 -0.65 10.72
N ASP A 54 1.36 -0.16 11.58
CA ASP A 54 1.20 1.14 12.27
C ASP A 54 1.36 2.34 11.33
N VAL A 55 1.97 2.13 10.16
CA VAL A 55 2.33 3.19 9.21
C VAL A 55 1.51 3.07 7.92
N ALA A 56 1.45 1.87 7.36
CA ALA A 56 0.87 1.59 6.05
C ALA A 56 -0.42 0.77 6.19
N PRO A 57 -1.60 1.37 5.95
CA PRO A 57 -2.85 0.61 5.95
C PRO A 57 -3.02 -0.21 4.68
N PHE A 58 -3.80 -1.29 4.79
CA PHE A 58 -4.18 -2.12 3.63
C PHE A 58 -5.38 -1.52 2.89
N MET A 59 -5.23 -1.31 1.58
CA MET A 59 -6.26 -0.77 0.68
C MET A 59 -7.27 -1.86 0.24
N SER A 60 -8.03 -2.44 1.18
CA SER A 60 -9.11 -3.38 0.85
C SER A 60 -10.35 -2.65 0.30
N ASP A 61 -11.18 -3.34 -0.48
CA ASP A 61 -12.42 -2.78 -1.03
C ASP A 61 -13.34 -2.27 0.08
N GLU A 62 -13.54 -3.07 1.12
CA GLU A 62 -14.41 -2.75 2.25
C GLU A 62 -13.90 -1.53 3.01
N ALA A 63 -12.59 -1.46 3.23
CA ALA A 63 -11.97 -0.33 3.92
C ALA A 63 -12.05 0.95 3.07
N MET A 64 -11.82 0.85 1.76
CA MET A 64 -11.95 1.96 0.81
C MET A 64 -13.38 2.51 0.75
N VAL A 65 -14.38 1.64 0.70
CA VAL A 65 -15.80 2.03 0.73
C VAL A 65 -16.15 2.70 2.06
N ALA A 66 -15.75 2.10 3.19
CA ALA A 66 -16.04 2.64 4.52
C ALA A 66 -15.33 3.98 4.79
N ALA A 67 -14.10 4.14 4.29
CA ALA A 67 -13.32 5.35 4.50
C ALA A 67 -13.69 6.44 3.49
N LEU A 68 -13.67 6.18 2.18
CA LEU A 68 -13.78 7.22 1.16
C LEU A 68 -15.17 7.33 0.52
N GLY A 69 -16.04 6.33 0.66
CA GLY A 69 -17.35 6.29 0.00
C GLY A 69 -17.28 6.14 -1.53
N ASN A 70 -16.08 5.88 -2.08
CA ASN A 70 -15.83 5.76 -3.51
C ASN A 70 -15.75 4.30 -3.96
N VAL A 71 -16.04 4.09 -5.26
CA VAL A 71 -15.94 2.79 -5.93
C VAL A 71 -14.50 2.51 -6.35
N LYS A 72 -13.97 1.35 -5.97
CA LYS A 72 -12.86 0.53 -6.54
C LYS A 72 -11.79 1.19 -7.45
N GLU A 73 -11.34 2.40 -7.15
CA GLU A 73 -10.23 3.04 -7.85
C GLU A 73 -8.89 2.76 -7.14
N TYR A 74 -8.14 1.76 -7.64
CA TYR A 74 -6.86 1.33 -7.06
C TYR A 74 -5.68 2.18 -7.55
N THR A 75 -5.79 3.51 -7.43
CA THR A 75 -4.72 4.45 -7.79
C THR A 75 -3.89 4.85 -6.58
N LEU A 76 -2.65 5.31 -6.80
CA LEU A 76 -1.80 5.84 -5.75
C LEU A 76 -2.45 7.03 -5.02
N LYS A 77 -3.12 7.92 -5.79
CA LYS A 77 -3.82 9.09 -5.23
C LYS A 77 -4.92 8.66 -4.24
N GLN A 78 -5.72 7.67 -4.62
CA GLN A 78 -6.79 7.15 -3.75
C GLN A 78 -6.22 6.44 -2.52
N TYR A 79 -5.11 5.71 -2.68
CA TYR A 79 -4.40 5.10 -1.55
C TYR A 79 -3.93 6.13 -0.52
N LEU A 80 -3.32 7.24 -0.97
CA LEU A 80 -2.83 8.28 -0.06
C LEU A 80 -3.97 8.98 0.69
N ALA A 81 -5.07 9.30 -0.01
CA ALA A 81 -6.27 9.87 0.62
C ALA A 81 -6.90 8.92 1.65
N PHE A 82 -6.92 7.62 1.33
CA PHE A 82 -7.37 6.57 2.24
C PHE A 82 -6.48 6.48 3.50
N ALA A 83 -5.16 6.44 3.30
CA ALA A 83 -4.21 6.32 4.40
C ALA A 83 -4.27 7.51 5.35
N GLU A 84 -4.35 8.73 4.83
CA GLU A 84 -4.53 9.95 5.62
C GLU A 84 -5.79 9.87 6.49
N LYS A 85 -6.92 9.45 5.90
CA LYS A 85 -8.20 9.35 6.61
C LYS A 85 -8.17 8.31 7.73
N LEU A 86 -7.53 7.16 7.49
CA LEU A 86 -7.35 6.15 8.53
C LEU A 86 -6.42 6.61 9.65
N GLN A 87 -5.29 7.22 9.32
CA GLN A 87 -4.37 7.77 10.33
C GLN A 87 -5.02 8.87 11.17
N ALA A 88 -5.83 9.73 10.57
CA ALA A 88 -6.60 10.74 11.29
C ALA A 88 -7.58 10.10 12.29
N LYS A 89 -8.31 9.05 11.89
CA LYS A 89 -9.21 8.31 12.80
C LYS A 89 -8.45 7.58 13.90
N ALA A 90 -7.33 6.93 13.58
CA ALA A 90 -6.53 6.20 14.55
C ALA A 90 -6.00 7.12 15.66
N LYS A 91 -5.56 8.34 15.32
CA LYS A 91 -5.14 9.35 16.30
C LYS A 91 -6.26 9.76 17.25
N VAL A 92 -7.49 9.93 16.75
CA VAL A 92 -8.65 10.24 17.59
C VAL A 92 -8.96 9.07 18.53
N ALA A 93 -8.96 7.84 18.03
CA ALA A 93 -9.23 6.66 18.84
C ALA A 93 -8.16 6.42 19.93
N ALA A 94 -6.90 6.76 19.67
CA ALA A 94 -5.81 6.65 20.64
C ALA A 94 -5.84 7.73 21.75
N SER A 95 -6.70 8.73 21.61
CA SER A 95 -6.88 9.82 22.60
C SER A 95 -8.09 9.64 23.52
N VAL A 96 -8.77 8.50 23.42
CA VAL A 96 -9.92 8.08 24.26
C VAL A 96 -9.49 6.95 25.18
#